data_AF-A0A0R1Q8Z3-F1
#
_entry.id   AF-A0A0R1Q8Z3-F1
#
_cell.length_a   1.000
_cell.length_b   1.000
_cell.length_c   1.000
_cell.angle_alpha   90.00
_cell.angle_beta   90.00
_cell.angle_gamma   90.00
#
_symmetry.space_group_name_H-M   'P 1'
#
loop_
_entity.id
_entity.type
_entity.pdbx_description
1 polymer ?
#
loop_
_entity_poly.entity_id
_entity_poly.type
_entity_poly.pdbx_seq_one_letter_code
_entity_poly.pdbx_strand_id
1 'polypeptide(L)' 'MKNRGYHPAEEWKEATYRGLNCAAYREISPIELSTPIYPEHNDEYLHECLHNLKAKGITFDESEFY' A
#
# COMPACT_ATOMS: atom_id res chain seq x y z
N MET A 1 8.53 3.69 10.53
CA MET A 1 8.29 5.15 10.42
C MET A 1 9.17 5.96 11.38
N LYS A 2 9.11 5.71 12.69
CA LYS A 2 9.97 6.41 13.68
C LYS A 2 11.48 6.32 13.37
N ASN A 3 11.97 5.13 13.01
CA ASN A 3 13.38 4.92 12.66
C ASN A 3 13.86 5.72 11.43
N ARG A 4 12.93 6.22 10.61
CA ARG A 4 13.21 7.09 9.46
C ARG A 4 13.02 8.58 9.78
N GLY A 5 12.87 8.96 11.05
CA GLY A 5 12.70 10.33 11.53
C GLY A 5 11.27 10.87 11.52
N TYR A 6 10.26 10.04 11.21
CA TYR A 6 8.86 10.47 11.24
C TYR A 6 8.30 10.46 12.66
N HIS A 7 7.37 11.38 12.96
CA HIS A 7 6.68 11.52 14.24
C HIS A 7 5.20 11.08 14.11
N PRO A 8 4.90 9.77 13.98
CA PRO A 8 3.52 9.32 13.91
C PRO A 8 2.82 9.57 15.23
N ALA A 9 1.55 9.97 15.15
CA ALA A 9 0.68 10.06 16.31
C ALA A 9 0.49 8.68 16.94
N GLU A 10 0.19 8.62 18.24
CA GLU A 10 0.15 7.36 18.98
C GLU A 10 -1.01 6.47 18.52
N GLU A 11 -2.11 7.10 18.12
CA GLU A 11 -3.34 6.49 17.59
C GLU A 11 -3.08 5.67 16.32
N TRP A 12 -2.01 5.95 15.57
CA TRP A 12 -1.67 5.20 14.35
C TRP A 12 -1.19 3.78 14.63
N LYS A 13 -0.85 3.48 15.90
CA LYS A 13 -0.49 2.12 16.32
C LYS A 13 -1.70 1.25 16.61
N GLU A 14 -2.86 1.86 16.84
CA GLU A 14 -4.11 1.15 17.09
C GLU A 14 -4.66 0.61 15.77
N ALA A 15 -4.74 -0.72 15.64
CA ALA A 15 -5.15 -1.33 14.38
C ALA A 15 -6.56 -0.89 13.94
N THR A 16 -7.44 -0.63 14.89
CA THR A 16 -8.83 -0.20 14.65
C THR A 16 -8.97 1.29 14.30
N TYR A 17 -7.90 2.08 14.41
CA TYR A 17 -7.94 3.51 14.11
C TYR A 17 -8.16 3.74 12.61
N ARG A 18 -9.07 4.67 12.28
CA ARG A 18 -9.53 4.94 10.90
C ARG A 18 -9.27 6.39 10.46
N GLY A 19 -8.32 7.06 11.10
CA GLY A 19 -8.06 8.48 10.89
C GLY A 19 -9.01 9.38 11.69
N LEU A 20 -8.89 10.68 11.47
CA LEU A 20 -9.61 11.69 12.27
C LEU A 20 -11.10 11.82 11.93
N ASN A 21 -11.48 11.46 10.69
CA ASN A 21 -12.82 11.70 10.15
C ASN A 21 -13.73 10.46 10.20
N CYS A 22 -13.21 9.31 10.64
CA CYS A 22 -13.96 8.07 10.69
C CYS A 22 -13.91 7.48 12.09
N ALA A 23 -15.04 6.94 12.55
CA ALA A 23 -15.09 6.18 13.78
C ALA A 23 -14.15 4.96 13.69
N ALA A 24 -13.47 4.66 14.79
CA ALA A 24 -12.67 3.45 14.90
C ALA A 24 -13.53 2.20 14.69
N TYR A 25 -12.92 1.16 14.17
CA TYR A 25 -13.54 -0.16 14.18
C TYR A 25 -13.67 -0.67 15.62
N ARG A 26 -14.68 -1.51 15.85
CA ARG A 26 -14.79 -2.24 17.13
C ARG A 26 -13.80 -3.41 17.17
N GLU A 27 -13.68 -4.11 16.05
CA GLU A 27 -12.81 -5.26 15.84
C GLU A 27 -12.41 -5.34 14.37
N ILE A 28 -11.34 -6.08 14.08
CA ILE A 28 -10.87 -6.36 12.72
C ILE A 28 -10.93 -7.85 12.51
N SER A 29 -11.85 -8.28 11.66
CA SER A 29 -12.00 -9.69 11.31
C SER A 29 -10.97 -10.07 10.24
N PRO A 30 -10.33 -11.26 10.38
CA PRO A 30 -9.47 -11.78 9.33
C PRO A 30 -10.29 -12.13 8.08
N ILE A 31 -9.66 -12.02 6.91
CA ILE A 31 -10.23 -12.37 5.62
C ILE A 31 -9.25 -13.32 4.93
N GLU A 32 -9.77 -14.38 4.31
CA GLU A 32 -8.97 -15.30 3.49
C GLU A 32 -8.36 -14.54 2.31
N LEU A 33 -7.05 -14.72 2.11
CA LEU A 33 -6.33 -14.06 1.02
C LEU A 33 -6.52 -14.82 -0.30
N SER A 34 -6.75 -14.08 -1.37
CA SER A 34 -6.69 -14.59 -2.75
C SER A 34 -5.34 -14.26 -3.40
N THR A 35 -5.06 -14.92 -4.52
CA THR A 35 -3.92 -14.58 -5.39
C THR A 35 -4.45 -14.21 -6.78
N PRO A 36 -4.33 -12.94 -7.22
CA PRO A 36 -3.79 -11.80 -6.47
C PRO A 36 -4.70 -11.37 -5.30
N ILE A 37 -4.13 -10.69 -4.31
CA ILE A 37 -4.89 -10.13 -3.17
C ILE A 37 -5.92 -9.10 -3.67
N TYR A 38 -5.56 -8.39 -4.74
CA TYR A 38 -6.35 -7.37 -5.41
C TYR A 38 -6.59 -7.82 -6.86
N PRO A 39 -7.83 -8.11 -7.28
CA PRO A 39 -8.13 -8.60 -8.63
C PRO A 39 -7.65 -7.67 -9.75
N GLU A 40 -7.56 -6.37 -9.49
CA GLU A 40 -7.06 -5.36 -10.40
C GLU A 40 -5.55 -5.47 -10.64
N HIS A 41 -4.78 -6.17 -9.79
CA HIS A 41 -3.35 -6.39 -10.00
C HIS A 41 -3.07 -7.47 -11.06
N ASN A 42 -3.51 -7.20 -12.28
CA ASN A 42 -3.22 -7.97 -13.47
C ASN A 42 -2.05 -7.35 -14.27
N ASP A 43 -1.70 -7.98 -15.38
CA ASP A 43 -0.60 -7.52 -16.23
C ASP A 43 -0.88 -6.14 -16.82
N GLU A 44 -2.13 -5.82 -17.17
CA GLU A 44 -2.49 -4.49 -17.67
C GLU A 44 -2.22 -3.39 -16.62
N TYR A 45 -2.59 -3.63 -15.37
CA TYR A 45 -2.35 -2.71 -14.26
C TYR A 45 -0.85 -2.51 -13.99
N LEU A 46 -0.06 -3.58 -14.10
CA LEU A 46 1.40 -3.50 -13.99
C LEU A 46 1.98 -2.58 -15.08
N HIS A 47 1.56 -2.74 -16.33
CA HIS A 47 2.01 -1.90 -17.43
C HIS A 47 1.63 -0.42 -17.22
N GLU A 48 0.42 -0.14 -16.74
CA GLU A 48 0.00 1.23 -16.40
C GLU A 48 0.91 1.85 -15.33
N CYS A 49 1.21 1.09 -14.28
CA CYS A 49 2.08 1.53 -13.20
C CYS A 49 3.50 1.85 -13.70
N LEU A 50 4.09 0.96 -14.52
CA LEU A 50 5.41 1.18 -15.11
C LEU A 50 5.43 2.43 -16.01
N HIS A 51 4.39 2.62 -16.83
CA HIS A 51 4.26 3.80 -17.66
C HIS A 51 4.14 5.09 -16.82
N ASN A 52 3.36 5.06 -15.73
CA ASN A 52 3.21 6.19 -14.81
C ASN A 52 4.55 6.59 -14.18
N LEU A 53 5.33 5.61 -13.73
CA LEU A 53 6.64 5.84 -13.12
C LEU A 53 7.61 6.44 -14.15
N LYS A 54 7.66 5.88 -15.37
CA LYS A 54 8.45 6.42 -16.48
C LYS A 54 8.07 7.86 -16.82
N ALA A 55 6.78 8.18 -16.87
CA ALA A 55 6.28 9.54 -17.10
C ALA A 55 6.67 10.53 -16.00
N LYS A 56 6.93 10.04 -14.78
CA LYS A 56 7.45 10.82 -13.64
C LYS A 56 8.98 10.89 -13.61
N GLY A 57 9.67 10.31 -14.59
CA GLY A 57 11.13 10.26 -14.66
C GLY A 57 11.76 9.29 -13.66
N ILE A 58 10.98 8.32 -13.15
CA ILE A 58 11.47 7.30 -12.24
C ILE A 58 11.88 6.08 -13.06
N THR A 59 13.17 5.75 -13.03
CA THR A 59 13.77 4.61 -13.74
C THR A 59 14.21 3.55 -12.75
N PHE A 60 14.09 2.29 -13.12
CA PHE A 60 14.52 1.14 -12.32
C PHE A 60 15.38 0.23 -13.19
N ASP A 61 16.19 -0.60 -12.54
CA ASP A 61 16.87 -1.68 -13.24
C ASP A 61 15.87 -2.81 -13.49
N GLU A 62 15.59 -3.09 -14.76
CA GLU A 62 14.64 -4.14 -15.15
C GLU A 62 15.19 -5.55 -14.85
N SER A 63 16.49 -5.68 -14.54
CA SER A 63 17.10 -6.96 -14.16
C SER A 63 16.68 -7.50 -12.79
N GLU A 64 15.97 -6.73 -11.97
CA GLU A 64 15.46 -7.19 -10.66
C GLU A 64 14.08 -7.87 -10.76
N PHE A 65 13.45 -7.84 -11.93
CA PHE A 65 12.09 -8.36 -12.15
C PHE A 65 12.06 -9.69 -12.94
N TYR A 66 13.23 -10.23 -13.30
CA TYR A 66 13.42 -11.51 -14.03
C TYR A 66 14.62 -12.29 -13.48
#